data_AF-A0ABD1Y7C6-F1
#
_entry.id   AF-A0ABD1Y7C6-F1
#
_cell.length_a   1.000
_cell.length_b   1.000
_cell.length_c   1.000
_cell.angle_alpha   90.00
_cell.angle_beta   90.00
_cell.angle_gamma   90.00
#
_symmetry.space_group_name_H-M   'P 1'
#
loop_
_entity.id
_entity.type
_entity.pdbx_description
1 polymer ?
#
loop_
_entity_poly.entity_id
_entity_poly.type
_entity_poly.pdbx_seq_one_letter_code
_entity_poly.pdbx_strand_id
1 'polypeptide(L)'
;MLSALLLSDSAKWRQRKSSENEERLKISLYRTPDLTKALQWLLPARVNEVVGVCHLKAFVFDNHVLMTGANMSSSYFTDRQDRYIWFRDSPSLANHFCSLIDVVSSYSFTLASDKKLLPKKTFLTSNREDFCAQMDSSLSSFSLPTGETDVCEGGKELDTLCFPTIQMGPLGIRQDEQCTTALLRGLPSGTHLQLASPYFNLTPEYEDVLLEVAERNIVDILTASPRANGFYGSAGVSGLIPKAYSLLEQNLYERAQHIARDESLSLRKGMSIYEYERTGWTFHAKGLWCTLPSDLEGPSLTLIGSSNLGYRSRDRDLEAQLFVMTSNSRLVGQLSAERENLFSRAVKVESTSFLDSDRSGGYMAAKASQLVRSWL
;
A
#
# COMPACT_ATOMS: atom_id res chain seq x y z
N MET A 1 -17.28 5.05 11.88
CA MET A 1 -16.57 4.41 13.01
C MET A 1 -15.66 5.40 13.73
N LEU A 2 -14.70 6.05 13.04
CA LEU A 2 -13.93 7.17 13.61
C LEU A 2 -14.82 8.31 14.10
N SER A 3 -15.84 8.73 13.35
CA SER A 3 -16.82 9.73 13.83
C SER A 3 -17.53 9.29 15.11
N ALA A 4 -17.98 8.04 15.20
CA ALA A 4 -18.64 7.50 16.40
C ALA A 4 -17.68 7.35 17.60
N LEU A 5 -16.43 6.95 17.38
CA LEU A 5 -15.37 6.86 18.40
C LEU A 5 -14.91 8.25 18.88
N LEU A 6 -14.79 9.21 17.96
CA LEU A 6 -14.40 10.59 18.22
C LEU A 6 -15.52 11.39 18.88
N LEU A 7 -16.78 11.05 18.60
CA LEU A 7 -17.98 11.68 19.17
C LEU A 7 -18.52 10.93 20.40
N SER A 8 -17.96 9.77 20.75
CA SER A 8 -18.43 9.00 21.90
C SER A 8 -18.02 9.68 23.21
N ASP A 9 -19.01 9.95 24.06
CA ASP A 9 -18.78 10.44 25.43
C ASP A 9 -18.13 9.38 26.34
N SER A 10 -18.06 8.12 25.90
CA SER A 10 -17.37 7.04 26.62
C SER A 10 -15.85 7.03 26.41
N ALA A 11 -15.32 7.87 25.50
CA ALA A 11 -13.90 7.90 25.23
C ALA A 11 -13.13 8.55 26.39
N LYS A 12 -12.46 7.73 27.21
CA LYS A 12 -11.77 8.13 28.46
C LYS A 12 -10.83 9.33 28.34
N TRP A 13 -10.27 9.59 27.15
CA TRP A 13 -9.40 10.75 26.90
C TRP A 13 -10.13 12.10 27.00
N ARG A 14 -11.45 12.15 26.75
CA ARG A 14 -12.30 13.33 26.98
C ARG A 14 -12.64 13.58 28.44
N GLN A 15 -12.67 12.53 29.26
CA GLN A 15 -13.16 12.59 30.65
C GLN A 15 -12.07 13.00 31.67
N ARG A 16 -10.78 12.93 31.31
CA ARG A 16 -9.70 13.42 32.17
C ARG A 16 -9.56 14.94 31.99
N LYS A 17 -9.83 15.74 33.04
CA LYS A 17 -9.42 17.15 33.06
C LYS A 17 -7.88 17.23 33.09
N SER A 18 -7.30 17.97 32.16
CA SER A 18 -5.88 18.33 32.15
C SER A 18 -5.72 19.61 32.96
N SER A 19 -4.67 19.71 33.78
CA SER A 19 -4.30 20.96 34.46
C SER A 19 -3.65 21.98 33.52
N GLU A 20 -3.35 21.59 32.28
CA GLU A 20 -2.74 22.44 31.25
C GLU A 20 -3.64 22.49 30.02
N ASN A 21 -3.76 23.69 29.45
CA ASN A 21 -4.66 24.10 28.38
C ASN A 21 -4.34 23.47 26.99
N GLU A 22 -3.66 22.32 26.96
CA GLU A 22 -3.28 21.65 25.72
C GLU A 22 -4.38 20.72 25.19
N GLU A 23 -4.73 20.89 23.91
CA GLU A 23 -5.61 19.98 23.19
C GLU A 23 -4.94 18.59 23.06
N ARG A 24 -5.47 17.60 23.80
CA ARG A 24 -4.97 16.22 23.79
C ARG A 24 -5.23 15.43 22.51
N LEU A 25 -6.12 15.92 21.65
CA LEU A 25 -6.44 15.29 20.38
C LEU A 25 -6.45 16.34 19.28
N LYS A 26 -5.58 16.14 18.30
CA LYS A 26 -5.56 16.93 17.07
C LYS A 26 -6.01 16.05 15.92
N ILE A 27 -7.02 16.50 15.16
CA ILE A 27 -7.52 15.79 13.98
C ILE A 27 -7.17 16.61 12.75
N SER A 28 -6.46 15.98 11.82
CA SER A 28 -6.10 16.55 10.52
C SER A 28 -6.81 15.78 9.42
N LEU A 29 -7.63 16.46 8.62
CA LEU A 29 -8.31 15.88 7.47
C LEU A 29 -7.66 16.41 6.19
N TYR A 30 -6.80 15.59 5.61
CA TYR A 30 -6.15 15.90 4.34
C TYR A 30 -7.17 15.92 3.19
N ARG A 31 -6.99 16.85 2.26
CA ARG A 31 -7.75 16.92 1.02
C ARG A 31 -6.78 17.13 -0.15
N THR A 32 -6.88 16.28 -1.16
CA THR A 32 -6.06 16.41 -2.37
C THR A 32 -6.27 17.77 -3.04
N PRO A 33 -5.20 18.42 -3.55
CA PRO A 33 -5.33 19.67 -4.31
C PRO A 33 -6.12 19.51 -5.62
N ASP A 34 -6.26 18.29 -6.14
CA ASP A 34 -6.98 18.01 -7.39
C ASP A 34 -8.51 17.98 -7.22
N LEU A 35 -9.00 17.92 -5.97
CA LEU A 35 -10.44 17.94 -5.69
C LEU A 35 -10.94 19.39 -5.64
N THR A 36 -11.28 19.94 -6.81
CA THR A 36 -11.91 21.27 -6.91
C THR A 36 -13.32 21.28 -6.33
N LYS A 37 -13.83 22.45 -5.92
CA LYS A 37 -15.22 22.60 -5.42
C LYS A 37 -16.27 22.13 -6.44
N ALA A 38 -15.99 22.31 -7.74
CA ALA A 38 -16.86 21.85 -8.81
C ALA A 38 -16.88 20.32 -8.92
N LEU A 39 -15.72 19.68 -8.86
CA LEU A 39 -15.60 18.21 -8.82
C LEU A 39 -16.29 17.63 -7.59
N GLN A 40 -16.08 18.24 -6.42
CA GLN A 40 -16.72 17.81 -5.16
C GLN A 40 -18.25 17.89 -5.21
N TRP A 41 -18.81 18.91 -5.87
CA TRP A 41 -20.25 19.07 -6.02
C TRP A 41 -20.85 18.09 -7.04
N LEU A 42 -20.09 17.76 -8.09
CA LEU A 42 -20.55 16.89 -9.18
C LEU A 42 -20.44 15.39 -8.85
N LEU A 43 -19.44 14.99 -8.07
CA LEU A 43 -19.14 13.58 -7.79
C LEU A 43 -19.79 13.10 -6.48
N PRO A 44 -20.44 11.92 -6.47
CA PRO A 44 -20.89 11.29 -5.22
C PRO A 44 -19.71 11.06 -4.26
N ALA A 45 -19.97 11.09 -2.94
CA ALA A 45 -18.91 11.03 -1.93
C ALA A 45 -17.93 9.85 -2.07
N ARG A 46 -18.41 8.66 -2.51
CA ARG A 46 -17.55 7.49 -2.77
C ARG A 46 -16.69 7.59 -4.03
N VAL A 47 -17.07 8.46 -4.97
CA VAL A 47 -16.33 8.71 -6.22
C VAL A 47 -15.29 9.81 -6.03
N ASN A 48 -15.45 10.69 -5.02
CA ASN A 48 -14.42 11.66 -4.65
C ASN A 48 -13.08 11.02 -4.27
N GLU A 49 -13.11 9.80 -3.73
CA GLU A 49 -11.89 9.03 -3.40
C GLU A 49 -11.04 8.68 -4.64
N VAL A 50 -11.64 8.68 -5.84
CA VAL A 50 -10.95 8.37 -7.10
C VAL A 50 -10.03 9.51 -7.54
N VAL A 51 -10.27 10.74 -7.05
CA VAL A 51 -9.45 11.93 -7.38
C VAL A 51 -8.10 11.90 -6.66
N GLY A 52 -8.02 11.24 -5.50
CA GLY A 52 -6.80 11.07 -4.72
C GLY A 52 -7.04 11.23 -3.22
N VAL A 53 -6.42 10.38 -2.42
CA VAL A 53 -6.55 10.38 -0.96
C VAL A 53 -5.19 10.36 -0.26
N CYS A 54 -5.17 10.76 1.02
CA CYS A 54 -4.05 10.42 1.88
C CYS A 54 -4.21 8.94 2.26
N HIS A 55 -3.35 8.11 1.70
CA HIS A 55 -3.36 6.66 1.89
C HIS A 55 -2.23 6.18 2.82
N LEU A 56 -1.43 7.10 3.38
CA LEU A 56 -0.44 6.86 4.44
C LEU A 56 -1.03 6.13 5.66
N LYS A 57 -0.39 5.02 6.05
CA LYS A 57 -0.77 4.19 7.22
C LYS A 57 0.47 3.86 8.05
N ALA A 58 0.88 4.83 8.85
CA ALA A 58 1.91 4.66 9.86
C ALA A 58 1.32 5.05 11.21
N PHE A 59 1.50 4.18 12.21
CA PHE A 59 1.10 4.45 13.59
C PHE A 59 2.35 4.55 14.45
N VAL A 60 2.58 5.73 15.04
CA VAL A 60 3.75 5.99 15.89
C VAL A 60 3.30 6.11 17.34
N PHE A 61 3.98 5.38 18.23
CA PHE A 61 3.77 5.38 19.67
C PHE A 61 5.13 5.53 20.36
N ASP A 62 5.45 6.72 20.85
CA ASP A 62 6.78 7.04 21.37
C ASP A 62 7.86 6.69 20.31
N ASN A 63 8.78 5.75 20.61
CA ASN A 63 9.79 5.26 19.67
C ASN A 63 9.34 4.03 18.86
N HIS A 64 8.07 3.63 18.93
CA HIS A 64 7.55 2.46 18.22
C HIS A 64 6.80 2.86 16.95
N VAL A 65 7.03 2.12 15.87
CA VAL A 65 6.31 2.31 14.60
C VAL A 65 5.61 1.02 14.22
N LEU A 66 4.30 1.09 13.97
CA LEU A 66 3.52 0.02 13.35
C LEU A 66 3.23 0.42 11.90
N MET A 67 3.80 -0.33 10.97
CA MET A 67 3.55 -0.21 9.53
C MET A 67 2.53 -1.25 9.09
N THR A 68 1.53 -0.81 8.32
CA THR A 68 0.45 -1.69 7.84
C THR A 68 -0.27 -1.11 6.63
N GLY A 69 -0.92 -1.97 5.84
CA GLY A 69 -1.89 -1.57 4.82
C GLY A 69 -3.31 -1.35 5.35
N ALA A 70 -3.54 -1.61 6.64
CA ALA A 70 -4.86 -1.67 7.26
C ALA A 70 -5.42 -0.30 7.69
N ASN A 71 -6.73 -0.11 7.48
CA ASN A 71 -7.43 1.03 8.07
C ASN A 71 -7.90 0.68 9.50
N MET A 72 -8.24 1.71 10.27
CA MET A 72 -8.86 1.57 11.58
C MET A 72 -10.39 1.35 11.48
N SER A 73 -10.81 0.24 10.87
CA SER A 73 -12.22 -0.17 10.76
C SER A 73 -12.46 -1.61 11.19
N SER A 74 -13.68 -1.95 11.63
CA SER A 74 -14.04 -3.26 12.20
C SER A 74 -13.54 -4.44 11.38
N SER A 75 -13.64 -4.37 10.04
CA SER A 75 -13.22 -5.46 9.16
C SER A 75 -11.74 -5.83 9.30
N TYR A 76 -10.84 -4.84 9.42
CA TYR A 76 -9.40 -5.11 9.63
C TYR A 76 -9.10 -5.77 10.97
N PHE A 77 -9.99 -5.65 11.95
CA PHE A 77 -9.89 -6.32 13.24
C PHE A 77 -10.58 -7.69 13.29
N THR A 78 -11.32 -8.07 12.25
CA THR A 78 -12.22 -9.24 12.32
C THR A 78 -12.07 -10.20 11.14
N ASP A 79 -12.21 -9.71 9.92
CA ASP A 79 -12.40 -10.55 8.73
C ASP A 79 -11.71 -10.02 7.45
N ARG A 80 -10.76 -9.10 7.60
CA ARG A 80 -9.95 -8.59 6.49
C ARG A 80 -8.48 -8.84 6.71
N GLN A 81 -7.92 -9.71 5.88
CA GLN A 81 -6.52 -10.10 5.94
C GLN A 81 -5.61 -8.98 5.42
N ASP A 82 -4.72 -8.47 6.28
CA ASP A 82 -3.69 -7.49 5.93
C ASP A 82 -2.37 -7.85 6.66
N ARG A 83 -1.33 -7.05 6.47
CA ARG A 83 0.00 -7.22 7.07
C ARG A 83 0.27 -6.17 8.13
N TYR A 84 1.06 -6.53 9.14
CA TYR A 84 1.38 -5.67 10.28
C TYR A 84 2.83 -5.94 10.71
N ILE A 85 3.71 -4.95 10.59
CA ILE A 85 5.09 -5.05 11.09
C ILE A 85 5.30 -3.99 12.15
N TRP A 86 5.70 -4.45 13.34
CA TRP A 86 5.92 -3.60 14.51
C TRP A 86 7.42 -3.42 14.76
N PHE A 87 7.92 -2.23 14.43
CA PHE A 87 9.27 -1.77 14.71
C PHE A 87 9.29 -1.20 16.12
N ARG A 88 10.10 -1.82 16.98
CA ARG A 88 10.17 -1.45 18.39
C ARG A 88 11.44 -0.68 18.66
N ASP A 89 11.30 0.41 19.40
CA ASP A 89 12.42 1.23 19.86
C ASP A 89 13.33 1.66 18.69
N SER A 90 12.70 2.31 17.70
CA SER A 90 13.31 2.77 16.46
C SER A 90 13.11 4.28 16.33
N PRO A 91 13.82 5.10 17.15
CA PRO A 91 13.56 6.53 17.25
C PRO A 91 13.80 7.27 15.93
N SER A 92 14.81 6.92 15.12
CA SER A 92 14.99 7.53 13.79
C SER A 92 13.79 7.28 12.87
N LEU A 93 13.27 6.03 12.85
CA LEU A 93 12.09 5.69 12.05
C LEU A 93 10.82 6.38 12.56
N ALA A 94 10.65 6.46 13.89
CA ALA A 94 9.53 7.15 14.53
C ALA A 94 9.55 8.65 14.21
N ASN A 95 10.72 9.31 14.34
CA ASN A 95 10.90 10.72 14.01
C ASN A 95 10.62 11.00 12.54
N HIS A 96 11.06 10.12 11.63
CA HIS A 96 10.76 10.22 10.20
C HIS A 96 9.25 10.24 9.94
N PHE A 97 8.51 9.24 10.44
CA PHE A 97 7.06 9.18 10.21
C PHE A 97 6.30 10.27 10.95
N CYS A 98 6.69 10.65 12.17
CA CYS A 98 6.13 11.81 12.87
C CYS A 98 6.29 13.08 12.05
N SER A 99 7.49 13.35 11.53
CA SER A 99 7.77 14.53 10.71
C SER A 99 6.95 14.53 9.43
N LEU A 100 6.83 13.38 8.75
CA LEU A 100 6.01 13.24 7.55
C LEU A 100 4.53 13.53 7.86
N ILE A 101 4.00 12.92 8.94
CA ILE A 101 2.62 13.12 9.39
C ILE A 101 2.39 14.60 9.73
N ASP A 102 3.35 15.27 10.39
CA ASP A 102 3.25 16.68 10.74
C ASP A 102 3.23 17.60 9.51
N VAL A 103 4.05 17.30 8.51
CA VAL A 103 4.01 18.02 7.23
C VAL A 103 2.62 17.86 6.60
N VAL A 104 2.14 16.63 6.37
CA VAL A 104 0.81 16.37 5.77
C VAL A 104 -0.30 17.01 6.59
N SER A 105 -0.20 16.96 7.92
CA SER A 105 -1.10 17.58 8.88
C SER A 105 -1.14 19.10 8.71
N SER A 106 -0.01 19.77 8.48
CA SER A 106 0.04 21.23 8.26
C SER A 106 -0.67 21.69 6.98
N TYR A 107 -0.79 20.80 5.98
CA TYR A 107 -1.51 21.03 4.72
C TYR A 107 -2.96 20.50 4.74
N SER A 108 -3.47 20.14 5.92
CA SER A 108 -4.81 19.58 6.11
C SER A 108 -5.80 20.56 6.73
N PHE A 109 -7.08 20.18 6.78
CA PHE A 109 -8.08 20.84 7.63
C PHE A 109 -7.95 20.36 9.07
N THR A 110 -8.14 21.25 10.04
CA THR A 110 -8.33 20.90 11.45
C THR A 110 -9.80 20.87 11.80
N LEU A 111 -10.19 19.95 12.70
CA LEU A 111 -11.51 19.93 13.29
C LEU A 111 -11.53 20.82 14.54
N ALA A 112 -12.18 21.97 14.46
CA ALA A 112 -12.35 22.86 15.60
C ALA A 112 -13.30 22.28 16.65
N SER A 113 -13.26 22.82 17.87
CA SER A 113 -14.13 22.40 18.99
C SER A 113 -15.63 22.56 18.70
N ASP A 114 -16.01 23.52 17.84
CA ASP A 114 -17.37 23.72 17.34
C ASP A 114 -17.74 22.78 16.18
N LYS A 115 -16.91 21.76 15.93
CA LYS A 115 -17.03 20.75 14.86
C LYS A 115 -16.93 21.31 13.44
N LYS A 116 -16.46 22.56 13.26
CA LYS A 116 -16.19 23.10 11.92
C LYS A 116 -14.81 22.68 11.44
N LEU A 117 -14.71 22.48 10.12
CA LEU A 117 -13.43 22.26 9.45
C LEU A 117 -12.81 23.60 9.08
N LEU A 118 -11.64 23.87 9.63
CA LEU A 118 -10.88 25.09 9.36
C LEU A 118 -9.56 24.69 8.68
N PRO A 119 -9.12 25.40 7.63
CA PRO A 119 -7.82 25.13 7.04
C PRO A 119 -6.70 25.47 8.05
N LYS A 120 -5.73 24.58 8.26
CA LYS A 120 -4.62 24.82 9.22
C LYS A 120 -3.65 25.90 8.75
N LYS A 121 -3.42 25.96 7.45
CA LYS A 121 -2.77 27.08 6.78
C LYS A 121 -3.83 27.83 5.99
N THR A 122 -3.83 29.15 6.10
CA THR A 122 -4.57 30.03 5.19
C THR A 122 -3.89 29.99 3.84
N PHE A 123 -4.17 28.95 3.07
CA PHE A 123 -3.87 28.97 1.65
C PHE A 123 -4.79 30.02 1.03
N LEU A 124 -4.25 30.90 0.20
CA LEU A 124 -5.08 31.55 -0.82
C LEU A 124 -5.54 30.43 -1.75
N THR A 125 -6.64 29.76 -1.39
CA THR A 125 -7.14 28.48 -1.94
C THR A 125 -7.54 28.54 -3.43
N SER A 126 -7.14 29.58 -4.16
CA SER A 126 -7.44 29.75 -5.58
C SER A 126 -6.36 29.19 -6.50
N ASN A 127 -5.12 28.97 -6.05
CA ASN A 127 -4.05 28.48 -6.92
C ASN A 127 -3.49 27.12 -6.48
N ARG A 128 -3.81 26.07 -7.25
CA ARG A 128 -3.30 24.70 -7.06
C ARG A 128 -1.77 24.65 -7.08
N GLU A 129 -1.16 25.43 -7.97
CA GLU A 129 0.29 25.44 -8.20
C GLU A 129 1.03 25.88 -6.92
N ASP A 130 0.53 26.92 -6.25
CA ASP A 130 1.13 27.41 -5.01
C ASP A 130 1.05 26.40 -3.86
N PHE A 131 -0.08 25.68 -3.74
CA PHE A 131 -0.22 24.59 -2.76
C PHE A 131 0.83 23.49 -3.03
N CYS A 132 0.95 23.08 -4.29
CA CYS A 132 1.85 22.03 -4.67
C CYS A 132 3.32 22.41 -4.47
N ALA A 133 3.71 23.62 -4.86
CA ALA A 133 5.08 24.12 -4.68
C ALA A 133 5.47 24.23 -3.19
N GLN A 134 4.56 24.70 -2.32
CA GLN A 134 4.83 24.80 -0.89
C GLN A 134 4.95 23.43 -0.21
N MET A 135 4.03 22.51 -0.54
CA MET A 135 4.06 21.16 0.01
C MET A 135 5.28 20.39 -0.47
N ASP A 136 5.64 20.50 -1.75
CA ASP A 136 6.86 19.92 -2.31
C ASP A 136 8.11 20.45 -1.59
N SER A 137 8.21 21.77 -1.39
CA SER A 137 9.28 22.37 -0.60
C SER A 137 9.35 21.84 0.83
N SER A 138 8.20 21.60 1.48
CA SER A 138 8.16 21.02 2.85
C SER A 138 8.49 19.52 2.87
N LEU A 139 8.25 18.81 1.77
CA LEU A 139 8.59 17.39 1.61
C LEU A 139 10.01 17.18 1.10
N SER A 140 10.69 18.24 0.66
CA SER A 140 12.05 18.15 0.10
C SER A 140 13.05 17.52 1.08
N SER A 141 12.86 17.66 2.40
CA SER A 141 13.69 17.02 3.42
C SER A 141 13.57 15.48 3.45
N PHE A 142 12.52 14.93 2.83
CA PHE A 142 12.30 13.49 2.67
C PHE A 142 12.79 12.97 1.32
N SER A 143 13.39 13.82 0.47
CA SER A 143 13.87 13.45 -0.88
C SER A 143 15.06 12.52 -0.88
N LEU A 144 15.86 12.59 0.18
CA LEU A 144 17.10 11.86 0.32
C LEU A 144 17.07 11.09 1.64
N PRO A 145 17.73 9.92 1.72
CA PRO A 145 17.95 9.27 2.99
C PRO A 145 18.61 10.27 3.94
N THR A 146 17.97 10.54 5.06
CA THR A 146 18.63 11.21 6.17
C THR A 146 19.77 10.30 6.60
N GLY A 147 21.01 10.80 6.65
CA GLY A 147 22.16 10.02 7.17
C GLY A 147 22.03 9.62 8.65
N GLU A 148 20.91 9.97 9.29
CA GLU A 148 20.49 9.55 10.62
C GLU A 148 20.16 8.06 10.60
N THR A 149 21.04 7.29 11.24
CA THR A 149 20.85 5.86 11.49
C THR A 149 20.74 5.67 13.00
N ASP A 150 19.84 4.79 13.43
CA ASP A 150 19.81 4.37 14.83
C ASP A 150 21.16 3.73 15.18
N VAL A 151 21.82 4.23 16.22
CA VAL A 151 23.11 3.69 16.67
C VAL A 151 22.82 2.53 17.62
N CYS A 152 23.31 1.33 17.33
CA CYS A 152 23.24 0.23 18.27
C CYS A 152 24.11 0.52 19.51
N GLU A 153 23.48 0.54 20.69
CA GLU A 153 24.23 0.59 21.94
C GLU A 153 25.18 -0.61 22.06
N GLY A 154 26.44 -0.34 22.44
CA GLY A 154 27.44 -1.37 22.69
C GLY A 154 28.18 -1.89 21.45
N GLY A 155 28.13 -1.20 20.31
CA GLY A 155 28.96 -1.52 19.13
C GLY A 155 28.56 -2.80 18.41
N LYS A 156 27.29 -3.23 18.54
CA LYS A 156 26.75 -4.34 17.75
C LYS A 156 26.66 -3.92 16.28
N GLU A 157 26.98 -4.86 15.38
CA GLU A 157 26.74 -4.69 13.95
C GLU A 157 25.24 -4.50 13.68
N LEU A 158 24.92 -3.57 12.78
CA LEU A 158 23.57 -3.38 12.27
C LEU A 158 23.23 -4.58 11.37
N ASP A 159 22.15 -5.29 11.69
CA ASP A 159 21.70 -6.48 10.95
C ASP A 159 20.48 -6.22 10.06
N THR A 160 19.87 -5.03 10.16
CA THR A 160 18.62 -4.68 9.48
C THR A 160 18.63 -3.23 9.04
N LEU A 161 18.41 -3.00 7.74
CA LEU A 161 18.25 -1.70 7.14
C LEU A 161 16.77 -1.45 6.86
N CYS A 162 16.26 -0.29 7.29
CA CYS A 162 14.92 0.18 7.01
C CYS A 162 14.99 1.48 6.21
N PHE A 163 14.37 1.51 5.03
CA PHE A 163 14.40 2.65 4.12
C PHE A 163 12.97 3.08 3.74
N PRO A 164 12.44 4.16 4.33
CA PRO A 164 11.10 4.65 4.02
C PRO A 164 11.08 5.41 2.69
N THR A 165 9.98 5.27 1.93
CA THR A 165 9.73 5.97 0.67
C THR A 165 8.37 6.63 0.68
N ILE A 166 8.23 7.71 -0.10
CA ILE A 166 6.97 8.44 -0.28
C ILE A 166 6.59 8.44 -1.77
N GLN A 167 5.31 8.23 -2.06
CA GLN A 167 4.71 8.51 -3.36
C GLN A 167 3.70 9.64 -3.20
N MET A 168 3.79 10.66 -4.05
CA MET A 168 2.77 11.69 -4.15
C MET A 168 2.70 12.23 -5.58
N GLY A 169 2.04 11.46 -6.45
CA GLY A 169 1.95 11.74 -7.87
C GLY A 169 1.50 13.16 -8.25
N PRO A 170 0.50 13.75 -7.57
CA PRO A 170 0.05 15.13 -7.83
C PRO A 170 1.11 16.22 -7.60
N LEU A 171 2.16 15.93 -6.84
CA LEU A 171 3.31 16.82 -6.60
C LEU A 171 4.56 16.44 -7.42
N GLY A 172 4.49 15.36 -8.22
CA GLY A 172 5.66 14.85 -8.93
C GLY A 172 6.65 14.07 -8.04
N ILE A 173 6.28 13.75 -6.79
CA ILE A 173 7.11 12.94 -5.89
C ILE A 173 6.89 11.46 -6.26
N ARG A 174 7.93 10.83 -6.81
CA ARG A 174 7.89 9.47 -7.39
C ARG A 174 8.89 8.50 -6.75
N GLN A 175 9.31 8.75 -5.51
CA GLN A 175 10.40 7.98 -4.88
C GLN A 175 10.06 6.50 -4.79
N ASP A 176 8.85 6.18 -4.31
CA ASP A 176 8.42 4.80 -4.13
C ASP A 176 8.38 4.03 -5.45
N GLU A 177 7.85 4.64 -6.50
CA GLU A 177 7.80 4.07 -7.84
C GLU A 177 9.21 3.81 -8.40
N GLN A 178 10.09 4.79 -8.26
CA GLN A 178 11.47 4.71 -8.74
C GLN A 178 12.26 3.64 -7.96
N CYS A 179 12.15 3.63 -6.63
CA CYS A 179 12.83 2.67 -5.76
C CYS A 179 12.31 1.24 -5.97
N THR A 180 10.99 1.05 -6.07
CA THR A 180 10.40 -0.27 -6.32
C THR A 180 10.84 -0.80 -7.68
N THR A 181 10.80 0.03 -8.73
CA THR A 181 11.24 -0.37 -10.07
C THR A 181 12.74 -0.68 -10.11
N ALA A 182 13.57 0.13 -9.47
CA ALA A 182 15.01 -0.08 -9.38
C ALA A 182 15.34 -1.37 -8.62
N LEU A 183 14.67 -1.63 -7.49
CA LEU A 183 14.79 -2.88 -6.75
C LEU A 183 14.48 -4.08 -7.64
N LEU A 184 13.30 -4.09 -8.29
CA LEU A 184 12.85 -5.22 -9.12
C LEU A 184 13.83 -5.52 -10.25
N ARG A 185 14.26 -4.49 -10.99
CA ARG A 185 15.24 -4.67 -12.08
C ARG A 185 16.61 -5.12 -11.57
N GLY A 186 17.00 -4.66 -10.38
CA GLY A 186 18.26 -5.00 -9.72
C GLY A 186 18.32 -6.39 -9.08
N LEU A 187 17.20 -7.14 -9.05
CA LEU A 187 17.19 -8.48 -8.44
C LEU A 187 18.14 -9.44 -9.19
N PRO A 188 19.05 -10.12 -8.48
CA PRO A 188 19.96 -11.09 -9.08
C PRO A 188 19.21 -12.33 -9.61
N SER A 189 19.74 -12.98 -10.65
CA SER A 189 19.17 -14.21 -11.20
C SER A 189 19.10 -15.33 -10.16
N GLY A 190 18.00 -16.09 -10.16
CA GLY A 190 17.71 -17.11 -9.14
C GLY A 190 16.99 -16.59 -7.90
N THR A 191 16.57 -15.32 -7.89
CA THR A 191 15.71 -14.76 -6.83
C THR A 191 14.32 -15.39 -6.89
N HIS A 192 13.70 -15.61 -5.73
CA HIS A 192 12.28 -15.86 -5.60
C HIS A 192 11.58 -14.61 -5.08
N LEU A 193 10.85 -13.94 -5.97
CA LEU A 193 10.05 -12.75 -5.69
C LEU A 193 8.59 -13.17 -5.46
N GLN A 194 8.03 -12.73 -4.34
CA GLN A 194 6.63 -12.94 -3.99
C GLN A 194 5.99 -11.58 -3.75
N LEU A 195 4.96 -11.23 -4.51
CA LEU A 195 4.29 -9.93 -4.47
C LEU A 195 2.83 -10.10 -4.07
N ALA A 196 2.34 -9.34 -3.11
CA ALA A 196 0.92 -9.23 -2.79
C ALA A 196 0.34 -7.90 -3.27
N SER A 197 -0.73 -7.97 -4.06
CA SER A 197 -1.57 -6.80 -4.40
C SER A 197 -3.04 -7.20 -4.43
N PRO A 198 -3.89 -6.67 -3.54
CA PRO A 198 -5.25 -7.19 -3.33
C PRO A 198 -6.25 -6.74 -4.40
N TYR A 199 -5.95 -5.64 -5.08
CA TYR A 199 -6.71 -5.15 -6.21
C TYR A 199 -5.82 -5.30 -7.43
N PHE A 200 -6.06 -6.33 -8.23
CA PHE A 200 -5.18 -6.66 -9.34
C PHE A 200 -5.29 -5.65 -10.48
N ASN A 201 -4.54 -4.56 -10.34
CA ASN A 201 -4.52 -3.44 -11.27
C ASN A 201 -3.14 -2.78 -11.25
N LEU A 202 -2.10 -3.61 -11.37
CA LEU A 202 -0.73 -3.12 -11.52
C LEU A 202 -0.66 -2.20 -12.74
N THR A 203 0.16 -1.15 -12.66
CA THR A 203 0.40 -0.32 -13.85
C THR A 203 1.13 -1.15 -14.93
N PRO A 204 0.94 -0.86 -16.23
CA PRO A 204 1.65 -1.56 -17.31
C PRO A 204 3.16 -1.62 -17.08
N GLU A 205 3.75 -0.56 -16.55
CA GLU A 205 5.19 -0.49 -16.28
C GLU A 205 5.62 -1.49 -15.21
N TYR A 206 4.82 -1.69 -14.15
CA TYR A 206 5.09 -2.73 -13.16
C TYR A 206 4.88 -4.13 -13.75
N GLU A 207 3.84 -4.34 -14.55
CA GLU A 207 3.62 -5.63 -15.23
C GLU A 207 4.80 -5.98 -16.14
N ASP A 208 5.26 -5.03 -16.95
CA ASP A 208 6.39 -5.22 -17.86
C ASP A 208 7.68 -5.55 -17.09
N VAL A 209 7.96 -4.83 -16.01
CA VAL A 209 9.11 -5.10 -15.14
C VAL A 209 9.01 -6.48 -14.50
N LEU A 210 7.84 -6.89 -14.00
CA LEU A 210 7.65 -8.20 -13.39
C LEU A 210 7.81 -9.34 -14.41
N LEU A 211 7.35 -9.14 -15.65
CA LEU A 211 7.54 -10.10 -16.73
C LEU A 211 9.03 -10.21 -17.11
N GLU A 212 9.75 -9.09 -17.21
CA GLU A 212 11.21 -9.08 -17.45
C GLU A 212 11.98 -9.81 -16.33
N VAL A 213 11.61 -9.55 -15.07
CA VAL A 213 12.20 -10.22 -13.90
C VAL A 213 11.93 -11.72 -13.94
N ALA A 214 10.74 -12.14 -14.36
CA ALA A 214 10.34 -13.54 -14.47
C ALA A 214 11.12 -14.34 -15.54
N GLU A 215 11.83 -13.68 -16.47
CA GLU A 215 12.70 -14.37 -17.43
C GLU A 215 13.95 -15.01 -16.79
N ARG A 216 14.32 -14.55 -15.59
CA ARG A 216 15.52 -14.98 -14.84
C ARG A 216 15.24 -15.40 -13.38
N ASN A 217 14.03 -15.19 -12.89
CA ASN A 217 13.62 -15.40 -11.49
C ASN A 217 12.27 -16.09 -11.40
N ILE A 218 11.95 -16.59 -10.19
CA ILE A 218 10.59 -17.05 -9.86
C ILE A 218 9.80 -15.85 -9.37
N VAL A 219 8.65 -15.57 -9.98
CA VAL A 219 7.76 -14.48 -9.59
C VAL A 219 6.38 -15.03 -9.26
N ASP A 220 5.97 -14.97 -8.00
CA ASP A 220 4.63 -15.37 -7.57
C ASP A 220 3.83 -14.14 -7.13
N ILE A 221 2.71 -13.88 -7.78
CA ILE A 221 1.80 -12.78 -7.43
C ILE A 221 0.61 -13.33 -6.66
N LEU A 222 0.32 -12.77 -5.50
CA LEU A 222 -0.85 -13.07 -4.67
C LEU A 222 -1.86 -11.92 -4.75
N THR A 223 -3.08 -12.23 -5.18
CA THR A 223 -4.18 -11.26 -5.23
C THR A 223 -5.45 -11.77 -4.56
N ALA A 224 -6.50 -10.96 -4.50
CA ALA A 224 -7.79 -11.40 -3.99
C ALA A 224 -8.54 -12.19 -5.06
N SER A 225 -9.05 -13.38 -4.72
CA SER A 225 -10.10 -14.00 -5.52
C SER A 225 -11.30 -13.05 -5.67
N PRO A 226 -12.17 -13.23 -6.69
CA PRO A 226 -13.39 -12.45 -6.82
C PRO A 226 -14.21 -12.41 -5.52
N ARG A 227 -14.29 -13.54 -4.80
CA ARG A 227 -15.05 -13.69 -3.54
C ARG A 227 -14.39 -13.06 -2.33
N ALA A 228 -13.06 -12.98 -2.30
CA ALA A 228 -12.31 -12.28 -1.26
C ALA A 228 -12.13 -10.78 -1.55
N ASN A 229 -12.67 -10.27 -2.65
CA ASN A 229 -12.60 -8.86 -3.02
C ASN A 229 -13.61 -8.03 -2.20
N GLY A 230 -13.19 -6.85 -1.73
CA GLY A 230 -14.07 -5.95 -0.95
C GLY A 230 -15.30 -5.42 -1.70
N PHE A 231 -15.33 -5.51 -3.03
CA PHE A 231 -16.46 -5.13 -3.87
C PHE A 231 -17.35 -6.30 -4.28
N TYR A 232 -17.04 -7.53 -3.85
CA TYR A 232 -17.85 -8.70 -4.20
C TYR A 232 -19.31 -8.52 -3.76
N GLY A 233 -20.25 -8.81 -4.65
CA GLY A 233 -21.69 -8.64 -4.40
C GLY A 233 -22.16 -7.19 -4.24
N SER A 234 -21.31 -6.18 -4.50
CA SER A 234 -21.74 -4.78 -4.43
C SER A 234 -22.80 -4.45 -5.49
N ALA A 235 -23.81 -3.67 -5.11
CA ALA A 235 -24.85 -3.23 -6.03
C ALA A 235 -24.35 -2.19 -7.04
N GLY A 236 -24.90 -2.23 -8.26
CA GLY A 236 -24.60 -1.25 -9.31
C GLY A 236 -23.22 -1.42 -9.96
N VAL A 237 -22.64 -0.32 -10.42
CA VAL A 237 -21.39 -0.33 -11.21
C VAL A 237 -20.18 -0.85 -10.42
N SER A 238 -20.15 -0.66 -9.10
CA SER A 238 -19.06 -1.19 -8.27
C SER A 238 -19.01 -2.73 -8.24
N GLY A 239 -20.14 -3.41 -8.50
CA GLY A 239 -20.16 -4.87 -8.67
C GLY A 239 -19.41 -5.37 -9.91
N LEU A 240 -19.05 -4.48 -10.86
CA LEU A 240 -18.23 -4.82 -12.02
C LEU A 240 -16.73 -4.75 -11.73
N ILE A 241 -16.32 -4.15 -10.61
CA ILE A 241 -14.91 -3.97 -10.26
C ILE A 241 -14.17 -5.31 -10.12
N PRO A 242 -14.68 -6.33 -9.39
CA PRO A 242 -14.01 -7.63 -9.31
C PRO A 242 -13.83 -8.27 -10.69
N LYS A 243 -14.84 -8.18 -11.57
CA LYS A 243 -14.78 -8.71 -12.94
C LYS A 243 -13.74 -7.97 -13.79
N ALA A 244 -13.62 -6.65 -13.62
CA ALA A 244 -12.59 -5.86 -14.26
C ALA A 244 -11.18 -6.32 -13.84
N TYR A 245 -10.95 -6.55 -12.54
CA TYR A 245 -9.68 -7.09 -12.05
C TYR A 245 -9.41 -8.49 -12.61
N SER A 246 -10.41 -9.37 -12.70
CA SER A 246 -10.24 -10.69 -13.33
C SER A 246 -9.82 -10.62 -14.79
N LEU A 247 -10.26 -9.60 -15.55
CA LEU A 247 -9.80 -9.39 -16.93
C LEU A 247 -8.33 -8.92 -17.00
N LEU A 248 -7.92 -8.05 -16.07
CA LEU A 248 -6.53 -7.61 -15.98
C LEU A 248 -5.61 -8.75 -15.55
N GLU A 249 -6.07 -9.56 -14.61
CA GLU A 249 -5.42 -10.80 -14.17
C GLU A 249 -5.26 -11.79 -15.32
N GLN A 250 -6.33 -12.03 -16.09
CA GLN A 250 -6.28 -12.89 -17.26
C GLN A 250 -5.25 -12.41 -18.28
N ASN A 251 -5.21 -11.10 -18.54
CA ASN A 251 -4.24 -10.55 -19.48
C ASN A 251 -2.79 -10.76 -19.03
N LEU A 252 -2.48 -10.51 -17.75
CA LEU A 252 -1.13 -10.78 -17.24
C LEU A 252 -0.81 -12.27 -17.25
N TYR A 253 -1.77 -13.12 -16.87
CA TYR A 253 -1.62 -14.57 -16.91
C TYR A 253 -1.25 -15.08 -18.31
N GLU A 254 -1.97 -14.63 -19.35
CA GLU A 254 -1.72 -15.00 -20.75
C GLU A 254 -0.33 -14.55 -21.21
N ARG A 255 0.05 -13.32 -20.88
CA ARG A 255 1.41 -12.79 -21.17
C ARG A 255 2.50 -13.61 -20.46
N ALA A 256 2.27 -14.00 -19.21
CA ALA A 256 3.19 -14.83 -18.43
C ALA A 256 3.37 -16.25 -18.99
N GLN A 257 2.38 -16.82 -19.69
CA GLN A 257 2.53 -18.14 -20.33
C GLN A 257 3.57 -18.14 -21.46
N HIS A 258 3.84 -16.99 -22.06
CA HIS A 258 4.85 -16.87 -23.12
C HIS A 258 6.29 -16.84 -22.58
N ILE A 259 6.47 -16.65 -21.27
CA ILE A 259 7.78 -16.75 -20.63
C ILE A 259 8.12 -18.24 -20.54
N ALA A 260 9.20 -18.65 -21.21
CA ALA A 260 9.64 -20.04 -21.25
C ALA A 260 9.76 -20.63 -19.82
N ARG A 261 8.80 -21.50 -19.46
CA ARG A 261 8.87 -22.32 -18.26
C ARG A 261 9.84 -23.46 -18.54
N ASP A 262 11.11 -23.23 -18.26
CA ASP A 262 12.09 -24.30 -18.27
C ASP A 262 11.99 -25.04 -16.94
N GLU A 263 11.17 -26.10 -16.91
CA GLU A 263 11.14 -27.04 -15.78
C GLU A 263 12.31 -28.04 -15.83
N SER A 264 13.13 -28.01 -16.89
CA SER A 264 14.09 -29.07 -17.20
C SER A 264 15.51 -28.87 -16.68
N LEU A 265 15.86 -27.71 -16.11
CA LEU A 265 17.17 -27.49 -15.50
C LEU A 265 17.07 -26.68 -14.20
N SER A 266 18.12 -26.81 -13.40
CA SER A 266 18.39 -26.35 -12.02
C SER A 266 17.99 -24.93 -11.58
N LEU A 267 17.34 -24.12 -12.40
CA LEU A 267 16.86 -22.77 -12.06
C LEU A 267 15.41 -22.60 -12.52
N ARG A 268 14.47 -22.84 -11.59
CA ARG A 268 13.05 -22.52 -11.82
C ARG A 268 12.92 -21.02 -12.10
N LYS A 269 12.19 -20.68 -13.14
CA LYS A 269 11.87 -19.31 -13.52
C LYS A 269 10.46 -19.20 -14.09
N GLY A 270 9.95 -17.99 -14.17
CA GLY A 270 8.64 -17.68 -14.71
C GLY A 270 7.72 -17.07 -13.67
N MET A 271 6.51 -16.77 -14.12
CA MET A 271 5.51 -16.09 -13.32
C MET A 271 4.29 -16.99 -13.07
N SER A 272 3.82 -16.98 -11.82
CA SER A 272 2.56 -17.59 -11.40
C SER A 272 1.70 -16.57 -10.66
N ILE A 273 0.39 -16.68 -10.83
CA ILE A 273 -0.59 -15.89 -10.09
C ILE A 273 -1.34 -16.83 -9.14
N TYR A 274 -1.58 -16.37 -7.92
CA TYR A 274 -2.34 -17.04 -6.89
C TYR A 274 -3.41 -16.10 -6.37
N GLU A 275 -4.52 -16.68 -5.95
CA GLU A 275 -5.63 -15.95 -5.36
C GLU A 275 -5.87 -16.41 -3.94
N TYR A 276 -5.88 -15.45 -3.01
CA TYR A 276 -6.36 -15.68 -1.68
C TYR A 276 -7.87 -15.94 -1.70
N GLU A 277 -8.30 -17.04 -1.09
CA GLU A 277 -9.70 -17.31 -0.81
C GLU A 277 -9.87 -17.90 0.60
N ARG A 278 -10.76 -17.28 1.38
CA ARG A 278 -11.21 -17.79 2.67
C ARG A 278 -12.64 -17.36 2.90
N THR A 279 -13.54 -18.32 3.12
CA THR A 279 -14.96 -18.04 3.33
C THR A 279 -15.18 -17.02 4.45
N GLY A 280 -15.93 -15.96 4.15
CA GLY A 280 -16.24 -14.89 5.09
C GLY A 280 -15.10 -13.88 5.32
N TRP A 281 -13.97 -14.00 4.61
CA TRP A 281 -12.83 -13.10 4.74
C TRP A 281 -12.56 -12.36 3.44
N THR A 282 -12.07 -11.13 3.55
CA THR A 282 -11.57 -10.34 2.41
C THR A 282 -10.05 -10.20 2.47
N PHE A 283 -9.41 -10.03 1.32
CA PHE A 283 -7.95 -9.90 1.20
C PHE A 283 -7.52 -8.46 0.96
N HIS A 284 -6.47 -8.01 1.65
CA HIS A 284 -5.93 -6.66 1.55
C HIS A 284 -4.42 -6.53 1.83
N ALA A 285 -3.70 -7.65 1.96
CA ALA A 285 -2.25 -7.61 2.16
C ALA A 285 -1.53 -7.03 0.93
N LYS A 286 -0.51 -6.21 1.17
CA LYS A 286 0.29 -5.50 0.15
C LYS A 286 1.79 -5.65 0.38
N GLY A 287 2.58 -5.42 -0.65
CA GLY A 287 4.04 -5.42 -0.58
C GLY A 287 4.64 -6.72 -1.11
N LEU A 288 5.93 -6.93 -0.88
CA LEU A 288 6.66 -8.06 -1.44
C LEU A 288 7.60 -8.71 -0.42
N TRP A 289 8.03 -9.93 -0.74
CA TRP A 289 9.11 -10.67 -0.10
C TRP A 289 10.07 -11.15 -1.18
N CYS A 290 11.37 -10.98 -0.99
CA CYS A 290 12.39 -11.51 -1.88
C CYS A 290 13.30 -12.46 -1.10
N THR A 291 13.43 -13.69 -1.60
CA THR A 291 14.48 -14.63 -1.19
C THR A 291 15.56 -14.58 -2.25
N LEU A 292 16.70 -13.99 -1.91
CA LEU A 292 17.85 -13.85 -2.80
C LEU A 292 18.57 -15.20 -2.96
N PRO A 293 19.38 -15.40 -4.02
CA PRO A 293 20.10 -16.65 -4.24
C PRO A 293 21.05 -17.06 -3.10
N SER A 294 21.56 -16.08 -2.36
CA SER A 294 22.43 -16.27 -1.20
C SER A 294 21.67 -16.60 0.09
N ASP A 295 20.34 -16.45 0.10
CA ASP A 295 19.55 -16.63 1.31
C ASP A 295 19.30 -18.12 1.55
N LEU A 296 19.69 -18.58 2.75
CA LEU A 296 19.55 -20.00 3.12
C LEU A 296 18.23 -20.29 3.86
N GLU A 297 17.66 -19.31 4.53
CA GLU A 297 16.58 -19.52 5.52
C GLU A 297 15.22 -18.95 5.11
N GLY A 298 15.18 -17.99 4.17
CA GLY A 298 13.95 -17.32 3.77
C GLY A 298 14.18 -15.92 3.22
N PRO A 299 13.13 -15.09 3.10
CA PRO A 299 13.24 -13.78 2.49
C PRO A 299 14.01 -12.82 3.39
N SER A 300 15.14 -12.31 2.89
CA SER A 300 15.95 -11.27 3.53
C SER A 300 15.47 -9.85 3.21
N LEU A 301 14.60 -9.69 2.21
CA LEU A 301 14.06 -8.39 1.82
C LEU A 301 12.53 -8.41 1.81
N THR A 302 11.91 -7.38 2.37
CA THR A 302 10.47 -7.15 2.29
C THR A 302 10.15 -5.68 2.02
N LEU A 303 9.02 -5.43 1.36
CA LEU A 303 8.40 -4.12 1.28
C LEU A 303 7.07 -4.18 2.04
N ILE A 304 6.81 -3.21 2.91
CA ILE A 304 5.52 -3.04 3.58
C ILE A 304 5.05 -1.60 3.47
N GLY A 305 3.76 -1.39 3.22
CA GLY A 305 3.21 -0.06 3.11
C GLY A 305 1.76 -0.06 2.65
N SER A 306 1.34 1.10 2.15
CA SER A 306 -0.05 1.34 1.79
C SER A 306 -0.36 1.18 0.29
N SER A 307 0.67 1.13 -0.56
CA SER A 307 0.54 1.09 -2.03
C SER A 307 -0.03 -0.23 -2.55
N ASN A 308 -0.99 -0.16 -3.47
CA ASN A 308 -1.48 -1.32 -4.24
C ASN A 308 -0.68 -1.53 -5.55
N LEU A 309 0.29 -0.66 -5.83
CA LEU A 309 1.06 -0.62 -7.09
C LEU A 309 0.20 -0.37 -8.35
N GLY A 310 -1.02 0.14 -8.17
CA GLY A 310 -1.89 0.56 -9.27
C GLY A 310 -1.81 2.06 -9.58
N TYR A 311 -2.56 2.50 -10.59
CA TYR A 311 -2.50 3.89 -11.06
C TYR A 311 -2.90 4.88 -9.97
N ARG A 312 -3.89 4.56 -9.12
CA ARG A 312 -4.28 5.48 -8.05
C ARG A 312 -3.15 5.68 -7.04
N SER A 313 -2.52 4.60 -6.59
CA SER A 313 -1.35 4.66 -5.69
C SER A 313 -0.18 5.43 -6.32
N ARG A 314 0.05 5.24 -7.62
CA ARG A 314 1.15 5.90 -8.33
C ARG A 314 0.88 7.40 -8.54
N ASP A 315 -0.26 7.74 -9.12
CA ASP A 315 -0.50 9.06 -9.72
C ASP A 315 -1.37 10.01 -8.91
N ARG A 316 -2.12 9.53 -7.92
CA ARG A 316 -3.17 10.34 -7.25
C ARG A 316 -3.09 10.35 -5.73
N ASP A 317 -2.72 9.23 -5.14
CA ASP A 317 -2.68 9.09 -3.69
C ASP A 317 -1.35 9.60 -3.12
N LEU A 318 -1.39 9.96 -1.84
CA LEU A 318 -0.20 10.07 -1.01
C LEU A 318 0.00 8.72 -0.32
N GLU A 319 1.07 8.01 -0.67
CA GLU A 319 1.43 6.70 -0.12
C GLU A 319 2.77 6.79 0.61
N ALA A 320 2.99 5.88 1.55
CA ALA A 320 4.34 5.60 2.02
C ALA A 320 4.57 4.09 2.14
N GLN A 321 5.80 3.69 1.86
CA GLN A 321 6.27 2.32 2.04
C GLN A 321 7.57 2.31 2.83
N LEU A 322 7.93 1.12 3.30
CA LEU A 322 9.15 0.86 4.04
C LEU A 322 9.80 -0.39 3.45
N PHE A 323 10.96 -0.18 2.84
CA PHE A 323 11.85 -1.25 2.41
C PHE A 323 12.61 -1.75 3.63
N VAL A 324 12.64 -3.05 3.83
CA VAL A 324 13.36 -3.69 4.93
C VAL A 324 14.28 -4.74 4.33
N MET A 325 15.56 -4.66 4.63
CA MET A 325 16.57 -5.65 4.28
C MET A 325 17.25 -6.12 5.54
N THR A 326 17.39 -7.43 5.75
CA THR A 326 17.85 -7.98 7.02
C THR A 326 18.72 -9.23 6.84
N SER A 327 19.76 -9.35 7.66
CA SER A 327 20.51 -10.58 7.91
C SER A 327 20.12 -11.22 9.25
N ASN A 328 19.16 -10.65 9.98
CA ASN A 328 18.69 -11.17 11.25
C ASN A 328 17.84 -12.44 11.02
N SER A 329 18.37 -13.61 11.38
CA SER A 329 17.71 -14.92 11.19
C SER A 329 16.31 -15.01 11.82
N ARG A 330 16.10 -14.36 12.98
CA ARG A 330 14.77 -14.32 13.61
C ARG A 330 13.78 -13.55 12.74
N LEU A 331 14.16 -12.39 12.20
CA LEU A 331 13.29 -11.61 11.32
C LEU A 331 13.03 -12.35 10.00
N VAL A 332 14.04 -12.98 9.40
CA VAL A 332 13.89 -13.84 8.22
C VAL A 332 12.89 -14.97 8.47
N GLY A 333 12.96 -15.63 9.63
CA GLY A 333 11.99 -16.65 10.03
C GLY A 333 10.58 -16.10 10.21
N GLN A 334 10.43 -14.89 10.78
CA GLN A 334 9.12 -14.23 10.91
C GLN A 334 8.52 -13.84 9.56
N LEU A 335 9.33 -13.33 8.63
CA LEU A 335 8.90 -13.00 7.26
C LEU A 335 8.51 -14.25 6.47
N SER A 336 9.26 -15.34 6.64
CA SER A 336 8.92 -16.65 6.06
C SER A 336 7.55 -17.14 6.54
N ALA A 337 7.32 -17.11 7.85
CA ALA A 337 6.07 -17.53 8.45
C ALA A 337 4.90 -16.61 8.05
N GLU A 338 5.10 -15.29 8.00
CA GLU A 338 4.08 -14.33 7.53
C GLU A 338 3.64 -14.68 6.10
N ARG A 339 4.61 -14.81 5.19
CA ARG A 339 4.37 -15.17 3.79
C ARG A 339 3.67 -16.52 3.67
N GLU A 340 4.16 -17.57 4.32
CA GLU A 340 3.56 -18.91 4.27
C GLU A 340 2.11 -18.90 4.75
N ASN A 341 1.82 -18.17 5.81
CA ASN A 341 0.44 -18.01 6.31
C ASN A 341 -0.47 -17.37 5.26
N LEU A 342 0.00 -16.33 4.55
CA LEU A 342 -0.76 -15.69 3.48
C LEU A 342 -0.99 -16.64 2.29
N PHE A 343 0.05 -17.35 1.85
CA PHE A 343 -0.03 -18.30 0.74
C PHE A 343 -0.75 -19.61 1.08
N SER A 344 -0.89 -19.98 2.36
CA SER A 344 -1.60 -21.20 2.79
C SER A 344 -3.08 -21.23 2.42
N ARG A 345 -3.66 -20.06 2.13
CA ARG A 345 -5.05 -19.86 1.68
C ARG A 345 -5.11 -19.44 0.21
N ALA A 346 -4.01 -19.56 -0.51
CA ALA A 346 -3.91 -19.14 -1.89
C ALA A 346 -4.12 -20.35 -2.82
N VAL A 347 -4.91 -20.14 -3.87
CA VAL A 347 -5.14 -21.11 -4.93
C VAL A 347 -4.42 -20.62 -6.17
N LYS A 348 -3.64 -21.49 -6.81
CA LYS A 348 -2.94 -21.14 -8.05
C LYS A 348 -3.97 -20.91 -9.16
N VAL A 349 -3.78 -19.84 -9.91
CA VAL A 349 -4.60 -19.50 -11.07
C VAL A 349 -4.17 -20.37 -12.24
N GLU A 350 -5.15 -21.03 -12.86
CA GLU A 350 -4.97 -21.85 -14.05
C GLU A 350 -5.87 -21.32 -15.17
N SER A 351 -5.66 -21.76 -16.41
CA SER A 351 -6.50 -21.33 -17.54
C SER A 351 -7.99 -21.59 -17.33
N THR A 352 -8.33 -22.65 -16.59
CA THR A 352 -9.72 -23.00 -16.21
C THR A 352 -10.32 -22.06 -15.17
N SER A 353 -9.51 -21.35 -14.37
CA SER A 353 -9.99 -20.39 -13.37
C SER A 353 -10.80 -19.25 -14.02
N PHE A 354 -10.45 -18.86 -15.25
CA PHE A 354 -11.12 -17.79 -16.00
C PHE A 354 -12.48 -18.21 -16.60
N LEU A 355 -12.83 -19.50 -16.53
CA LEU A 355 -14.14 -20.00 -16.95
C LEU A 355 -15.22 -19.84 -15.86
N ASP A 356 -14.84 -19.43 -14.65
CA ASP A 356 -15.79 -19.23 -13.56
C ASP A 356 -16.79 -18.09 -13.90
N SER A 357 -18.07 -18.39 -13.66
CA SER A 357 -19.17 -17.44 -13.78
C SER A 357 -18.95 -16.12 -13.01
N ASP A 358 -18.27 -16.18 -11.85
CA ASP A 358 -17.95 -15.01 -11.02
C ASP A 358 -16.99 -14.03 -11.76
N ARG A 359 -16.22 -14.51 -12.74
CA ARG A 359 -15.28 -13.72 -13.55
C ARG A 359 -15.84 -13.30 -14.90
N SER A 360 -16.85 -14.01 -15.40
CA SER A 360 -17.48 -13.72 -16.68
C SER A 360 -18.26 -12.40 -16.63
N GLY A 361 -17.76 -11.37 -17.33
CA GLY A 361 -18.34 -10.03 -17.31
C GLY A 361 -18.71 -9.45 -18.67
N GLY A 362 -18.36 -10.16 -19.75
CA GLY A 362 -18.63 -9.75 -21.13
C GLY A 362 -18.12 -8.34 -21.46
N TYR A 363 -18.77 -7.70 -22.44
CA TYR A 363 -18.39 -6.37 -22.94
C TYR A 363 -18.39 -5.27 -21.86
N MET A 364 -19.32 -5.34 -20.90
CA MET A 364 -19.43 -4.32 -19.84
C MET A 364 -18.27 -4.38 -18.85
N ALA A 365 -17.79 -5.57 -18.50
CA ALA A 365 -16.58 -5.70 -17.69
C ALA A 365 -15.32 -5.26 -18.45
N ALA A 366 -15.25 -5.47 -19.76
CA ALA A 366 -14.13 -4.98 -20.58
C ALA A 366 -14.09 -3.44 -20.65
N LYS A 367 -15.25 -2.77 -20.71
CA LYS A 367 -15.31 -1.32 -20.55
C LYS A 367 -14.95 -0.87 -19.14
N ALA A 368 -15.44 -1.60 -18.13
CA ALA A 368 -15.10 -1.32 -16.74
C ALA A 368 -13.59 -1.48 -16.49
N SER A 369 -12.91 -2.46 -17.09
CA SER A 369 -11.47 -2.66 -16.95
C SER A 369 -10.68 -1.50 -17.54
N GLN A 370 -11.08 -0.92 -18.68
CA GLN A 370 -10.43 0.28 -19.22
C GLN A 370 -10.53 1.49 -18.26
N LEU A 371 -11.68 1.66 -17.60
CA LEU A 371 -11.87 2.70 -16.59
C LEU A 371 -11.09 2.41 -15.31
N VAL A 372 -11.15 1.18 -14.79
CA VAL A 372 -10.40 0.74 -13.60
C VAL A 372 -8.90 0.93 -13.84
N ARG A 373 -8.39 0.50 -15.00
CA ARG A 373 -6.99 0.66 -15.39
C ARG A 373 -6.53 2.11 -15.37
N SER A 374 -7.38 3.09 -15.67
CA SER A 374 -6.96 4.49 -15.77
C SER A 374 -7.32 5.35 -14.56
N TRP A 375 -8.14 4.83 -13.63
CA TRP A 375 -8.66 5.61 -12.51
C TRP A 375 -8.52 4.98 -11.13
N LEU A 376 -8.42 3.67 -11.03
CA LEU A 376 -8.15 2.93 -9.80
C LEU A 376 -6.72 2.39 -9.83
#